data_AF-A0A1F1KYT6-F1
#
_entry.id   AF-A0A1F1KYT6-F1
#
_cell.length_a   1.000
_cell.length_b   1.000
_cell.length_c   1.000
_cell.angle_alpha   90.00
_cell.angle_beta   90.00
_cell.angle_gamma   90.00
#
_symmetry.space_group_name_H-M   'P 1'
#
loop_
_entity.id
_entity.type
_entity.pdbx_description
1 polymer ?
#
loop_
_entity_poly.entity_id
_entity_poly.type
_entity_poly.pdbx_seq_one_letter_code
_entity_poly.pdbx_strand_id
1 'polypeptide(L)'
;MKEIIEKILLQVPSYTQIYVFGSVLKSCQPGDLDIIVVYDSKAYPNAKIYNACKDMNKILFETFKLPIDLTVLSYSENDSINFVKEVKAIELKHFLRSRFLNKRI
;
A
#
# COMPACT_ATOMS: atom_id res chain seq x y z
N MET A 1 17.39 -3.56 6.77
CA MET A 1 16.05 -4.11 6.45
C MET A 1 14.96 -3.60 7.39
N LYS A 2 15.10 -3.78 8.71
CA LYS A 2 14.16 -3.22 9.70
C LYS A 2 13.96 -1.71 9.54
N GLU A 3 15.05 -0.96 9.38
CA GLU A 3 15.04 0.49 9.13
C GLU A 3 14.27 0.90 7.87
N ILE A 4 14.29 0.09 6.80
CA ILE A 4 13.55 0.39 5.57
C ILE A 4 12.05 0.19 5.79
N ILE A 5 11.66 -0.87 6.50
CA ILE A 5 10.26 -1.12 6.85
C ILE A 5 9.74 0.03 7.71
N GLU A 6 10.49 0.43 8.74
CA GLU A 6 10.14 1.56 9.60
C GLU A 6 10.04 2.86 8.81
N LYS A 7 11.00 3.13 7.92
CA LYS A 7 10.97 4.30 7.03
C LYS A 7 9.71 4.32 6.17
N ILE A 8 9.30 3.19 5.58
CA ILE A 8 8.06 3.12 4.78
C ILE A 8 6.84 3.36 5.65
N LEU A 9 6.76 2.69 6.81
CA LEU A 9 5.60 2.77 7.70
C LEU A 9 5.44 4.16 8.32
N LEU A 10 6.52 4.90 8.53
CA LEU A 10 6.49 6.30 9.00
C LEU A 10 5.88 7.28 7.98
N GLN A 11 5.79 6.88 6.71
CA GLN A 11 5.25 7.71 5.63
C GLN A 11 3.79 7.36 5.31
N VAL A 12 3.23 6.36 5.99
CA VAL A 12 1.82 6.02 5.88
C VAL A 12 1.01 7.18 6.43
N PRO A 13 0.08 7.76 5.64
CA PRO A 13 -0.75 8.85 6.13
C PRO A 13 -1.62 8.41 7.32
N SER A 14 -1.81 9.30 8.29
CA SER A 14 -2.71 9.06 9.43
C SER A 14 -4.13 8.72 8.96
N TYR A 15 -4.92 8.01 9.78
CA TYR A 15 -6.31 7.66 9.44
C TYR A 15 -6.46 6.85 8.14
N THR A 16 -5.43 6.08 7.77
CA THR A 16 -5.46 5.18 6.62
C THR A 16 -5.11 3.75 7.00
N GLN A 17 -5.56 2.83 6.14
CA GLN A 17 -5.13 1.45 6.10
C GLN A 17 -4.57 1.17 4.71
N ILE A 18 -3.36 0.61 4.65
CA ILE A 18 -2.64 0.39 3.39
C ILE A 18 -2.53 -1.10 3.13
N TYR A 19 -2.91 -1.50 1.93
CA TYR A 19 -2.88 -2.88 1.48
C TYR A 19 -2.14 -3.02 0.16
N VAL A 20 -1.66 -4.23 -0.11
CA VAL A 20 -1.00 -4.64 -1.33
C VAL A 20 -1.82 -5.77 -1.94
N PHE A 21 -2.06 -5.72 -3.25
CA PHE A 21 -2.82 -6.75 -3.96
C PHE A 21 -2.19 -7.06 -5.32
N GLY A 22 -2.92 -7.78 -6.17
CA GLY A 22 -2.53 -7.98 -7.56
C GLY A 22 -1.32 -8.89 -7.77
N SER A 23 -0.55 -8.60 -8.82
CA SER A 23 0.42 -9.55 -9.38
C SER A 23 1.64 -9.78 -8.47
N VAL A 24 2.03 -8.76 -7.69
CA VAL A 24 3.17 -8.77 -6.76
C VAL A 24 3.09 -9.84 -5.66
N LEU A 25 1.88 -10.31 -5.35
CA LEU A 25 1.63 -11.34 -4.34
C LEU A 25 1.87 -12.76 -4.86
N LYS A 26 1.85 -12.96 -6.19
CA LYS A 26 1.87 -14.29 -6.81
C LYS A 26 3.01 -14.47 -7.80
N SER A 27 3.45 -13.39 -8.43
CA SER A 27 4.50 -13.39 -9.45
C SER A 27 5.89 -13.19 -8.83
N CYS A 28 6.89 -13.87 -9.41
CA CYS A 28 8.30 -13.60 -9.13
C CYS A 28 8.80 -12.33 -9.84
N GLN A 29 8.13 -11.91 -10.91
CA GLN A 29 8.46 -10.73 -11.71
C GLN A 29 7.17 -9.92 -11.97
N PRO A 30 6.64 -9.22 -10.95
CA PRO A 30 5.50 -8.33 -11.15
C PRO A 30 5.90 -7.09 -11.97
N GLY A 31 4.95 -6.56 -12.74
CA GLY A 31 5.17 -5.35 -13.55
C GLY A 31 5.10 -4.06 -12.73
N ASP A 32 4.33 -4.09 -11.65
CA ASP A 32 3.96 -2.97 -10.79
C ASP A 32 3.75 -3.43 -9.34
N LEU A 33 3.55 -2.45 -8.46
CA LEU A 33 3.13 -2.64 -7.08
C LEU A 33 1.73 -2.03 -6.91
N ASP A 34 0.71 -2.89 -6.94
CA ASP A 34 -0.67 -2.52 -6.71
C ASP A 34 -0.92 -2.22 -5.22
N ILE A 35 -1.23 -0.96 -4.89
CA ILE A 35 -1.49 -0.47 -3.54
C ILE A 35 -2.94 -0.01 -3.41
N ILE A 36 -3.59 -0.41 -2.32
CA ILE A 36 -4.89 0.13 -1.90
C ILE A 36 -4.69 0.99 -0.66
N VAL A 37 -5.24 2.20 -0.69
CA VAL A 37 -5.34 3.08 0.47
C VAL A 37 -6.79 3.22 0.85
N VAL A 38 -7.17 2.63 1.98
CA VAL A 38 -8.49 2.86 2.59
C VAL A 38 -8.36 4.00 3.59
N TYR A 39 -9.20 5.03 3.50
CA TYR A 39 -9.02 6.26 4.30
C TYR A 39 -10.34 6.81 4.88
N ASP A 40 -10.21 7.62 5.93
CA ASP A 40 -11.34 8.41 6.45
C ASP A 40 -11.58 9.65 5.56
N SER A 41 -12.72 9.70 4.87
CA SER A 41 -13.09 10.82 4.01
C SER A 41 -13.26 12.14 4.77
N LYS A 42 -13.54 12.10 6.07
CA LYS A 42 -13.60 13.28 6.94
C LYS A 42 -12.22 13.85 7.24
N ALA A 43 -11.20 12.98 7.36
CA ALA A 43 -9.81 13.40 7.58
C ALA A 43 -9.17 13.95 6.28
N TYR A 44 -9.58 13.44 5.12
CA TYR A 44 -9.06 13.86 3.81
C TYR A 44 -10.17 14.34 2.86
N PRO A 45 -10.74 15.53 3.08
CA PRO A 45 -11.75 16.08 2.19
C PRO A 45 -11.17 16.41 0.81
N ASN A 46 -12.02 16.36 -0.22
CA ASN A 46 -11.70 16.74 -1.60
C ASN A 46 -10.51 15.98 -2.20
N ALA A 47 -10.43 14.66 -1.96
CA ALA A 47 -9.41 13.78 -2.53
C ALA A 47 -7.95 14.18 -2.23
N LYS A 48 -7.71 14.93 -1.14
CA LYS A 48 -6.34 15.31 -0.69
C LYS A 48 -5.47 14.11 -0.30
N ILE A 49 -6.06 12.93 -0.17
CA ILE A 49 -5.39 11.68 0.16
C ILE A 49 -4.26 11.34 -0.85
N TYR A 50 -4.44 11.61 -2.15
CA TYR A 50 -3.39 11.37 -3.15
C TYR A 50 -2.10 12.15 -2.85
N ASN A 51 -2.23 13.40 -2.39
CA ASN A 51 -1.09 14.22 -2.00
C ASN A 51 -0.41 13.67 -0.75
N ALA A 52 -1.20 13.16 0.22
CA ALA A 52 -0.66 12.56 1.43
C ALA A 52 0.12 11.27 1.15
N CYS A 53 -0.28 10.49 0.13
CA CYS A 53 0.41 9.26 -0.26
C CYS A 53 1.71 9.48 -1.06
N LYS A 54 2.04 10.73 -1.44
CA LYS A 54 3.15 11.03 -2.36
C LYS A 54 4.51 10.53 -1.84
N ASP A 55 4.82 10.78 -0.57
CA ASP A 55 6.12 10.40 0.01
C ASP A 55 6.23 8.90 0.21
N MET A 56 5.13 8.25 0.64
CA MET A 56 5.03 6.80 0.71
C MET A 56 5.28 6.16 -0.66
N ASN A 57 4.59 6.65 -1.71
CA ASN A 57 4.73 6.13 -3.08
C ASN A 57 6.16 6.28 -3.59
N LYS A 58 6.79 7.43 -3.35
CA LYS A 58 8.18 7.67 -3.73
C LYS A 58 9.11 6.63 -3.08
N ILE A 59 8.98 6.39 -1.78
CA ILE A 59 9.85 5.45 -1.06
C ILE A 59 9.58 4.00 -1.47
N LEU A 60 8.32 3.63 -1.72
CA LEU A 60 7.97 2.31 -2.25
C LEU A 60 8.60 2.09 -3.62
N PHE A 61 8.48 3.06 -4.54
CA PHE A 61 9.12 3.01 -5.85
C PHE A 61 10.65 2.88 -5.72
N GLU A 62 11.27 3.68 -4.88
CA GLU A 62 12.71 3.64 -4.65
C GLU A 62 13.18 2.29 -4.08
N THR A 63 12.35 1.64 -3.26
CA THR A 63 12.65 0.37 -2.58
C THR A 63 12.46 -0.84 -3.48
N PHE A 64 11.35 -0.90 -4.21
CA PHE A 64 10.97 -2.06 -5.01
C PHE A 64 11.39 -1.95 -6.48
N LYS A 65 11.70 -0.75 -6.95
CA LYS A 65 11.99 -0.46 -8.37
C LYS A 65 10.86 -0.88 -9.30
N LEU A 66 9.62 -0.78 -8.81
CA LEU A 66 8.40 -1.08 -9.55
C LEU A 66 7.53 0.18 -9.59
N PRO A 67 6.87 0.48 -10.73
CA PRO A 67 5.78 1.45 -10.79
C PRO A 67 4.76 1.19 -9.69
N ILE A 68 4.24 2.26 -9.09
CA ILE A 68 3.19 2.16 -8.06
C ILE A 68 1.85 2.42 -8.74
N ASP A 69 0.95 1.44 -8.71
CA ASP A 69 -0.45 1.66 -9.06
C ASP A 69 -1.24 1.88 -7.77
N LEU A 70 -1.87 3.05 -7.65
CA LEU A 70 -2.51 3.49 -6.42
C LEU A 70 -4.02 3.56 -6.60
N THR A 71 -4.72 2.64 -5.95
CA THR A 71 -6.17 2.69 -5.75
C THR A 71 -6.48 3.32 -4.39
N VAL A 72 -7.39 4.29 -4.37
CA VAL A 72 -7.76 5.00 -3.13
C VAL A 72 -9.26 4.92 -2.93
N LEU A 73 -9.68 4.51 -1.73
CA LEU A 73 -11.08 4.29 -1.37
C LEU A 73 -11.34 4.86 0.01
N SER A 74 -12.43 5.58 0.21
CA SER A 74 -12.93 5.87 1.55
C SER A 74 -13.38 4.57 2.23
N TYR A 75 -13.45 4.56 3.57
CA TYR A 75 -14.03 3.44 4.31
C TYR A 75 -15.43 3.06 3.77
N SER A 76 -16.29 4.05 3.50
CA SER A 76 -17.62 3.81 2.93
C SER A 76 -17.59 3.16 1.54
N GLU A 77 -16.67 3.56 0.67
CA GLU A 77 -16.52 2.93 -0.65
C GLU A 77 -16.04 1.49 -0.51
N ASN A 78 -15.00 1.25 0.29
CA ASN A 78 -14.53 -0.11 0.55
C ASN A 78 -15.63 -1.00 1.13
N ASP A 79 -16.39 -0.53 2.12
CA ASP A 79 -17.43 -1.32 2.80
C ASP A 79 -18.60 -1.66 1.86
N SER A 80 -18.90 -0.78 0.90
CA SER A 80 -20.00 -0.99 -0.06
C SER A 80 -19.74 -2.15 -1.03
N ILE A 81 -18.48 -2.37 -1.42
CA ILE A 81 -18.08 -3.39 -2.40
C ILE A 81 -17.15 -4.47 -1.81
N ASN A 82 -16.82 -4.36 -0.52
CA ASN A 82 -15.83 -5.18 0.18
C ASN A 82 -14.50 -5.34 -0.58
N PHE A 83 -14.02 -4.26 -1.23
CA PHE A 83 -12.97 -4.33 -2.25
C PHE A 83 -11.70 -5.03 -1.77
N VAL A 84 -11.18 -4.65 -0.60
CA VAL A 84 -9.98 -5.24 0.01
C VAL A 84 -10.09 -6.77 0.13
N LYS A 85 -11.28 -7.26 0.51
CA LYS A 85 -11.54 -8.70 0.66
C LYS A 85 -11.66 -9.39 -0.69
N GLU A 86 -12.39 -8.80 -1.64
CA GLU A 86 -12.61 -9.37 -2.97
C GLU A 86 -11.30 -9.56 -3.74
N VAL A 87 -10.42 -8.56 -3.68
CA VAL A 87 -9.09 -8.63 -4.33
C VAL A 87 -8.04 -9.38 -3.51
N LYS A 88 -8.43 -9.92 -2.35
CA LYS A 88 -7.56 -10.66 -1.41
C LYS A 88 -6.29 -9.88 -1.06
N ALA A 89 -6.44 -8.58 -0.81
CA ALA A 89 -5.32 -7.73 -0.47
C ALA A 89 -4.75 -8.10 0.90
N ILE A 90 -3.45 -7.86 1.09
CA ILE A 90 -2.76 -8.06 2.36
C ILE A 90 -2.26 -6.73 2.89
N GLU A 91 -2.24 -6.55 4.22
CA GLU A 91 -1.70 -5.33 4.82
C GLU A 91 -0.25 -5.08 4.39
N LEU A 92 0.08 -3.83 4.09
CA LEU A 92 1.43 -3.41 3.67
C LEU A 92 2.48 -3.89 4.67
N LYS A 93 2.22 -3.76 5.97
CA LYS A 93 3.14 -4.21 7.03
C LYS A 93 3.47 -5.70 6.93
N HIS A 94 2.47 -6.54 6.63
CA HIS A 94 2.68 -7.99 6.44
C HIS A 94 3.44 -8.28 5.14
N PHE A 95 3.09 -7.59 4.05
CA PHE A 95 3.81 -7.69 2.78
C PHE A 95 5.31 -7.32 2.91
N LEU A 96 5.60 -6.20 3.56
CA LEU A 96 6.98 -5.75 3.77
C LEU A 96 7.77 -6.79 4.58
N ARG A 97 7.18 -7.29 5.68
CA ARG A 97 7.82 -8.32 6.50
C ARG A 97 8.12 -9.59 5.71
N SER A 98 7.16 -10.10 4.94
CA SER A 98 7.38 -11.32 4.16
C SER A 98 8.46 -11.13 3.09
N ARG A 99 8.46 -10.01 2.37
CA ARG A 99 9.47 -9.74 1.33
C ARG A 99 10.87 -9.52 1.86
N PHE A 100 11.03 -8.84 3.00
CA PHE A 100 12.37 -8.63 3.59
C PHE A 100 12.87 -9.85 4.38
N LEU A 101 11.99 -10.69 4.94
CA LEU A 101 12.40 -11.94 5.58
C LEU A 101 12.81 -13.00 4.55
N ASN A 102 12.12 -13.06 3.41
CA ASN A 102 12.44 -13.99 2.32
C ASN A 102 13.69 -13.60 1.52
N LYS A 103 14.28 -12.42 1.77
CA LYS A 103 15.57 -12.00 1.19
C LYS A 103 16.80 -12.52 1.96
N ARG A 104 16.66 -13.53 2.83
CA ARG A 104 17.81 -14.28 3.36
C ARG A 104 18.36 -15.21 2.26
N ILE A 105 19.18 -14.67 1.37
CA ILE A 105 20.20 -15.39 0.60
C ILE A 105 21.53 -14.74 0.93
#